data_AF-A0A6A0HTV0-F1
#
_entry.id   AF-A0A6A0HTV0-F1
#
_cell.length_a   1.000
_cell.length_b   1.000
_cell.length_c   1.000
_cell.angle_alpha   90.00
_cell.angle_beta   90.00
_cell.angle_gamma   90.00
#
_symmetry.space_group_name_H-M   'P 1'
#
loop_
_entity.id
_entity.type
_entity.pdbx_description
1 polymer ?
#
loop_
_entity_poly.entity_id
_entity_poly.type
_entity_poly.pdbx_seq_one_letter_code
_entity_poly.pdbx_strand_id
1 'polypeptide(L)'
;MTNFFKGTISAIFGISALAKIFDFENTVVYFASFTNINNEVVHYLVATTILIELTFVCLLVFNQRSANTVYSVILITLIAFLGTSVAMAFMEAENCGCFGTFLEVNPLISVLKNLLLIVMTCLLKYDSRGMKHV
;
A
#
# COMPACT_ATOMS: atom_id res chain seq x y z
N MET A 1 -17.72 -3.07 -13.38
CA MET A 1 -17.16 -3.52 -12.09
C MET A 1 -15.65 -3.29 -12.01
N THR A 2 -14.90 -3.72 -13.04
CA THR A 2 -13.43 -3.61 -13.13
C THR A 2 -12.89 -2.18 -12.94
N ASN A 3 -13.54 -1.16 -13.54
CA ASN A 3 -13.13 0.24 -13.39
C ASN A 3 -13.36 0.80 -11.98
N PHE A 4 -14.41 0.35 -11.29
CA PHE A 4 -14.70 0.79 -9.93
C PHE A 4 -13.63 0.29 -8.96
N PHE A 5 -13.31 -1.02 -8.98
CA PHE A 5 -12.25 -1.56 -8.12
C PHE A 5 -10.88 -0.96 -8.41
N LYS A 6 -10.52 -0.78 -9.69
CA LYS A 6 -9.28 -0.07 -10.07
C LYS A 6 -9.23 1.34 -9.48
N GLY A 7 -10.33 2.09 -9.61
CA GLY A 7 -10.45 3.44 -9.05
C GLY A 7 -10.29 3.45 -7.54
N THR A 8 -10.97 2.56 -6.82
CA THR A 8 -10.88 2.46 -5.36
C THR A 8 -9.47 2.12 -4.88
N ILE A 9 -8.83 1.11 -5.48
CA ILE A 9 -7.45 0.72 -5.13
C ILE A 9 -6.49 1.88 -5.41
N SER A 10 -6.63 2.54 -6.56
CA SER A 10 -5.80 3.69 -6.95
C SER A 10 -5.98 4.86 -5.99
N ALA A 11 -7.23 5.18 -5.61
CA ALA A 11 -7.51 6.25 -4.67
C ALA A 11 -6.89 5.98 -3.30
N ILE A 12 -6.98 4.76 -2.79
CA ILE A 12 -6.40 4.40 -1.48
C ILE A 12 -4.87 4.51 -1.52
N PHE A 13 -4.19 3.98 -2.54
CA PHE A 13 -2.75 4.16 -2.69
C PHE A 13 -2.34 5.63 -2.88
N GLY A 14 -3.13 6.40 -3.63
CA GLY A 14 -2.89 7.83 -3.84
C GLY A 14 -2.99 8.62 -2.55
N ILE A 15 -4.06 8.43 -1.77
CA ILE A 15 -4.23 9.07 -0.46
C ILE A 15 -3.11 8.64 0.50
N SER A 16 -2.74 7.35 0.50
CA SER A 16 -1.64 6.79 1.30
C SER A 16 -0.30 7.44 0.97
N ALA A 17 0.03 7.59 -0.31
CA ALA A 17 1.25 8.23 -0.75
C ALA A 17 1.27 9.72 -0.41
N LEU A 18 0.16 10.43 -0.69
CA LEU A 18 0.03 11.85 -0.38
C LEU A 18 0.18 12.13 1.11
N ALA A 19 -0.48 11.36 1.97
CA ALA A 19 -0.39 11.52 3.42
C ALA A 19 1.05 11.34 3.93
N LYS A 20 1.79 10.36 3.40
CA LYS A 20 3.22 10.18 3.71
C LYS A 20 4.11 11.30 3.16
N ILE A 21 3.76 11.91 2.02
CA ILE A 21 4.52 13.05 1.47
C ILE A 21 4.32 14.29 2.34
N PHE A 22 3.09 14.56 2.78
CA PHE A 22 2.79 15.73 3.61
C PHE A 22 3.51 15.70 4.95
N ASP A 23 3.74 14.52 5.50
CA ASP A 23 4.33 14.33 6.82
C ASP A 23 5.50 13.35 6.81
N PHE A 24 6.37 13.54 5.83
CA PHE A 24 7.44 12.60 5.50
C PHE A 24 8.47 12.46 6.63
N GLU A 25 9.00 13.56 7.16
CA GLU A 25 10.01 13.54 8.23
C GLU A 25 9.49 12.86 9.50
N ASN A 26 8.27 13.19 9.93
CA ASN A 26 7.66 12.57 11.09
C ASN A 26 7.36 11.09 10.85
N THR A 27 6.99 10.70 9.63
CA THR A 27 6.82 9.29 9.25
C THR A 27 8.15 8.53 9.35
N VAL A 28 9.26 9.13 8.94
CA VAL A 28 10.60 8.52 9.06
C VAL A 28 10.99 8.36 10.52
N VAL A 29 10.86 9.41 11.33
CA VAL A 29 11.16 9.35 12.78
C VAL A 29 10.29 8.29 13.47
N TYR A 30 9.00 8.23 13.10
CA TYR A 30 8.06 7.23 13.60
C TYR A 30 8.56 5.81 13.31
N PHE A 31 8.88 5.47 12.06
CA PHE A 31 9.36 4.11 11.76
C PHE A 31 10.73 3.80 12.36
N ALA A 32 11.60 4.81 12.51
CA ALA A 32 12.90 4.63 13.14
C ALA A 32 12.78 4.27 14.63
N SER A 33 11.80 4.84 15.35
CA SER A 33 11.60 4.53 16.77
C SER A 33 11.20 3.07 17.03
N PHE A 34 10.58 2.40 16.06
CA PHE A 34 10.18 0.98 16.19
C PHE A 34 11.21 -0.02 15.71
N THR A 35 12.04 0.37 14.73
CA THR A 35 12.88 -0.61 14.02
C THR A 35 14.30 -0.73 14.55
N ASN A 36 14.76 0.22 15.38
CA ASN A 36 16.17 0.33 15.82
C ASN A 36 17.15 0.33 14.63
N ILE A 37 16.66 0.74 13.45
CA ILE A 37 17.40 0.89 12.20
C ILE A 37 17.86 2.35 12.08
N ASN A 38 18.99 2.59 11.42
CA ASN A 38 19.46 3.94 11.11
C ASN A 38 18.39 4.76 10.35
N ASN A 39 18.14 5.99 10.81
CA ASN A 39 17.22 6.94 10.20
C ASN A 39 17.42 7.11 8.70
N GLU A 40 18.67 7.09 8.21
CA GLU A 40 18.95 7.20 6.77
C GLU A 40 18.33 6.02 5.98
N VAL A 41 18.41 4.80 6.52
CA VAL A 41 17.83 3.62 5.87
C VAL A 41 16.31 3.70 5.88
N VAL A 42 15.72 4.10 7.01
CA VAL A 42 14.26 4.28 7.14
C VAL A 42 13.77 5.35 6.16
N HIS A 43 14.51 6.44 5.99
CA HIS A 43 14.23 7.49 5.03
C HIS A 43 14.13 6.95 3.59
N TYR A 44 15.11 6.13 3.17
CA TYR A 44 15.06 5.45 1.87
C TYR A 44 13.86 4.49 1.75
N LEU A 45 13.53 3.75 2.82
CA LEU A 45 12.40 2.82 2.81
C LEU A 45 11.06 3.54 2.68
N VAL A 46 10.84 4.63 3.42
CA VAL A 46 9.61 5.43 3.34
C VAL A 46 9.50 6.07 1.95
N ALA A 47 10.58 6.66 1.43
CA ALA A 47 10.60 7.24 0.08
C ALA A 47 10.30 6.19 -1.00
N THR A 48 10.91 5.00 -0.91
CA THR A 48 10.65 3.89 -1.83
C THR A 48 9.19 3.44 -1.75
N THR A 49 8.62 3.38 -0.55
CA THR A 49 7.20 3.03 -0.35
C THR A 49 6.29 4.02 -1.06
N ILE A 50 6.52 5.33 -0.91
CA ILE A 50 5.77 6.38 -1.61
C ILE A 50 5.89 6.22 -3.13
N LEU A 51 7.10 6.02 -3.64
CA LEU A 51 7.32 5.84 -5.08
C LEU A 51 6.59 4.60 -5.63
N ILE A 52 6.60 3.49 -4.89
CA ILE A 52 5.85 2.27 -5.26
C ILE A 52 4.34 2.57 -5.30
N GLU A 53 3.79 3.22 -4.28
CA GLU A 53 2.37 3.55 -4.22
C GLU A 53 1.94 4.47 -5.37
N LEU A 54 2.70 5.53 -5.65
CA LEU A 54 2.45 6.42 -6.80
C LEU A 54 2.58 5.68 -8.13
N THR A 55 3.56 4.79 -8.26
CA THR A 55 3.73 3.96 -9.45
C THR A 55 2.51 3.06 -9.66
N PHE A 56 1.94 2.49 -8.60
CA PHE A 56 0.70 1.71 -8.70
C PHE A 56 -0.49 2.56 -9.12
N VAL A 57 -0.63 3.79 -8.63
CA VAL A 57 -1.68 4.72 -9.10
C VAL A 57 -1.55 4.93 -10.61
N CYS A 58 -0.35 5.29 -11.08
CA CYS A 58 -0.11 5.49 -12.50
C CYS A 58 -0.38 4.23 -13.33
N LEU A 59 0.07 3.06 -12.88
CA LEU A 59 -0.13 1.80 -13.60
C LEU A 59 -1.61 1.39 -13.66
N LEU A 60 -2.37 1.57 -12.57
CA LEU A 60 -3.79 1.22 -12.52
C LEU A 60 -4.67 2.18 -13.34
N VAL A 61 -4.29 3.46 -13.42
CA VAL A 61 -5.00 4.49 -14.19
C VAL A 61 -4.66 4.40 -15.69
N PHE A 62 -3.38 4.27 -16.05
CA PHE A 62 -2.94 4.41 -17.44
C PHE A 62 -2.70 3.08 -18.18
N ASN A 63 -2.43 1.96 -17.49
CA ASN A 63 -1.96 0.73 -18.13
C ASN A 63 -3.02 -0.39 -18.12
N GLN A 64 -3.52 -0.77 -19.30
CA GLN A 64 -4.41 -1.92 -19.47
C GLN A 64 -3.72 -3.17 -20.03
N ARG A 65 -2.50 -3.07 -20.58
CA ARG A 65 -1.92 -4.11 -21.45
C ARG A 65 -1.09 -5.18 -20.71
N SER A 66 -0.56 -4.86 -19.53
CA SER A 66 0.22 -5.81 -18.68
C SER A 66 -0.44 -6.04 -17.31
N ALA A 67 -1.77 -6.15 -17.28
CA ALA A 67 -2.56 -6.16 -16.05
C ALA A 67 -2.13 -7.26 -15.05
N ASN A 68 -1.85 -8.49 -15.52
CA ASN A 68 -1.53 -9.61 -14.64
C ASN A 68 -0.19 -9.46 -13.88
N THR A 69 0.83 -8.87 -14.50
CA THR A 69 2.12 -8.60 -13.81
C THR A 69 1.93 -7.49 -12.79
N VAL A 70 1.28 -6.39 -13.19
CA VAL A 70 0.98 -5.26 -12.29
C VAL A 70 0.21 -5.71 -11.05
N TYR A 71 -0.87 -6.47 -11.21
CA TYR A 71 -1.63 -6.98 -10.06
C TYR A 71 -0.84 -7.94 -9.18
N SER A 72 0.10 -8.69 -9.76
CA SER A 72 0.96 -9.58 -8.96
C SER A 72 1.92 -8.80 -8.08
N VAL A 73 2.50 -7.72 -8.62
CA VAL A 73 3.38 -6.82 -7.85
C VAL A 73 2.58 -6.11 -6.75
N ILE A 74 1.38 -5.59 -7.07
CA ILE A 74 0.49 -4.97 -6.07
C ILE A 74 0.15 -5.96 -4.94
N LEU A 75 -0.17 -7.22 -5.27
CA LEU A 75 -0.47 -8.24 -4.26
C LEU A 75 0.73 -8.50 -3.34
N ILE A 76 1.94 -8.61 -3.89
CA ILE A 76 3.16 -8.80 -3.08
C ILE A 76 3.35 -7.63 -2.12
N THR A 77 3.19 -6.39 -2.61
CA THR A 77 3.31 -5.19 -1.76
C THR A 77 2.21 -5.12 -0.70
N LEU A 78 0.97 -5.46 -1.04
CA LEU A 78 -0.13 -5.51 -0.05
C LEU A 78 0.09 -6.58 1.02
N ILE A 79 0.68 -7.73 0.66
CA ILE A 79 1.05 -8.76 1.63
C ILE A 79 2.15 -8.24 2.56
N ALA A 80 3.14 -7.51 2.03
CA ALA A 80 4.16 -6.87 2.86
C ALA A 80 3.55 -5.85 3.83
N PHE A 81 2.66 -4.97 3.34
CA PHE A 81 1.95 -3.98 4.19
C PHE A 81 1.03 -4.63 5.22
N LEU A 82 0.39 -5.75 4.85
CA LEU A 82 -0.39 -6.55 5.79
C LEU A 82 0.51 -7.10 6.90
N GLY A 83 1.67 -7.67 6.55
CA GLY A 83 2.67 -8.13 7.51
C GLY A 83 3.12 -7.03 8.47
N THR A 84 3.44 -5.84 7.94
CA THR A 84 3.77 -4.67 8.77
C THR A 84 2.60 -4.27 9.68
N SER A 85 1.37 -4.23 9.17
CA SER A 85 0.19 -3.85 9.98
C SER A 85 -0.07 -4.86 11.11
N VAL A 86 0.12 -6.16 10.84
CA VAL A 86 0.02 -7.21 11.86
C VAL A 86 1.14 -7.08 12.90
N ALA A 87 2.38 -6.84 12.48
CA ALA A 87 3.50 -6.63 13.38
C ALA A 87 3.26 -5.43 14.31
N MET A 88 2.80 -4.30 13.77
CA MET A 88 2.47 -3.11 14.56
C MET A 88 1.30 -3.36 15.53
N ALA A 89 0.33 -4.20 15.16
CA ALA A 89 -0.75 -4.59 16.07
C ALA A 89 -0.22 -5.41 17.27
N PHE A 90 0.73 -6.32 17.05
CA PHE A 90 1.37 -7.08 18.13
C PHE A 90 2.26 -6.22 19.04
N MET A 91 2.79 -5.11 18.51
CA MET A 91 3.54 -4.12 19.29
C MET A 91 2.62 -3.12 20.01
N GLU A 92 1.30 -3.30 19.94
CA GLU A 92 0.29 -2.42 20.52
C GLU A 92 0.44 -0.95 20.09
N ALA A 93 0.97 -0.73 18.87
CA ALA A 93 1.14 0.61 18.34
C ALA A 93 -0.21 1.27 18.04
N GLU A 94 -0.35 2.55 18.37
CA GLU A 94 -1.58 3.30 18.08
C GLU A 94 -1.72 3.61 16.57
N ASN A 95 -0.60 3.69 15.85
CA ASN A 95 -0.55 3.98 14.42
C ASN A 95 0.19 2.87 13.63
N CYS A 96 -0.35 2.44 12.49
CA CYS A 96 0.38 1.50 11.61
C CYS A 96 1.46 2.17 10.75
N GLY A 97 1.47 3.52 10.67
CA GLY A 97 2.36 4.31 9.82
C GLY A 97 2.06 4.20 8.32
N CYS A 98 1.01 3.45 7.94
CA CYS A 98 0.70 3.17 6.54
C CYS A 98 0.15 4.38 5.80
N PHE A 99 -0.38 5.40 6.48
CA PHE A 99 -0.72 6.71 5.93
C PHE A 99 0.20 7.81 6.49
N GLY A 100 1.35 7.42 7.06
CA GLY A 100 2.21 8.32 7.82
C GLY A 100 1.65 8.68 9.18
N THR A 101 2.20 9.73 9.79
CA THR A 101 1.75 10.31 11.06
C THR A 101 0.64 11.36 10.87
N PHE A 102 0.47 11.89 9.65
CA PHE A 102 -0.61 12.82 9.34
C PHE A 102 -2.01 12.23 9.51
N LEU A 103 -2.17 10.96 9.14
CA LEU A 103 -3.44 10.24 9.24
C LEU A 103 -3.18 8.95 10.02
N GLU A 104 -3.32 9.06 11.34
CA GLU A 104 -3.11 7.95 12.26
C GLU A 104 -4.21 6.91 12.08
N VAL A 105 -3.81 5.69 11.73
CA VAL A 105 -4.75 4.57 11.56
C VAL A 105 -4.34 3.44 12.47
N ASN A 106 -5.30 2.99 13.27
CA ASN A 106 -5.13 1.83 14.12
C ASN A 106 -4.67 0.62 13.28
N PRO A 107 -3.65 -0.14 13.72
CA PRO A 107 -3.14 -1.31 13.00
C PRO A 107 -4.22 -2.33 12.61
N LEU A 108 -5.22 -2.57 13.43
CA LEU A 108 -6.33 -3.49 13.12
C LEU A 108 -7.17 -3.00 11.94
N ILE A 109 -7.42 -1.69 11.86
CA ILE A 109 -8.12 -1.08 10.72
C ILE A 109 -7.27 -1.22 9.46
N SER A 110 -5.96 -1.05 9.56
CA SER A 110 -5.04 -1.23 8.43
C SER A 110 -4.97 -2.69 7.95
N VAL A 111 -5.01 -3.66 8.86
CA VAL A 111 -5.12 -5.09 8.53
C VAL A 111 -6.38 -5.35 7.70
N LEU A 112 -7.54 -4.87 8.16
CA LEU A 112 -8.80 -5.02 7.44
C LEU A 112 -8.76 -4.34 6.05
N LYS A 113 -8.22 -3.12 5.97
CA LYS A 113 -8.03 -2.39 4.71
C LYS A 113 -7.18 -3.19 3.73
N ASN A 114 -6.03 -3.70 4.18
CA ASN A 114 -5.11 -4.45 3.32
C ASN A 114 -5.72 -5.78 2.85
N LEU A 115 -6.46 -6.49 3.71
CA LEU A 115 -7.22 -7.69 3.33
C LEU A 115 -8.26 -7.39 2.24
N LEU A 116 -9.02 -6.30 2.40
CA LEU A 116 -10.03 -5.87 1.43
C LEU A 116 -9.38 -5.51 0.08
N LEU A 117 -8.26 -4.78 0.09
CA LEU A 117 -7.49 -4.47 -1.11
C LEU A 117 -6.92 -5.73 -1.78
N ILE A 118 -6.46 -6.71 -1.01
CA ILE A 118 -5.99 -8.00 -1.54
C ILE A 118 -7.12 -8.71 -2.26
N VAL A 119 -8.30 -8.82 -1.64
CA VAL A 119 -9.47 -9.46 -2.26
C VAL A 119 -9.85 -8.74 -3.56
N MET A 120 -9.94 -7.41 -3.54
CA MET A 120 -10.25 -6.62 -4.75
C MET A 120 -9.21 -6.83 -5.86
N THR A 121 -7.93 -6.84 -5.50
CA THR A 121 -6.82 -7.05 -6.47
C THR A 121 -6.84 -8.47 -7.03
N CYS A 122 -7.15 -9.49 -6.23
CA CYS A 122 -7.33 -10.86 -6.68
C CYS A 122 -8.48 -10.99 -7.67
N LEU A 123 -9.63 -10.36 -7.40
CA LEU A 123 -10.77 -10.34 -8.32
C LEU A 123 -10.42 -9.68 -9.66
N LEU A 124 -9.74 -8.53 -9.63
CA LEU A 124 -9.25 -7.86 -10.84
C LEU A 124 -8.26 -8.71 -11.63
N LYS A 125 -7.38 -9.43 -10.93
CA LYS A 125 -6.42 -10.33 -11.55
C LYS A 125 -7.10 -11.52 -12.22
N TYR A 126 -8.10 -12.12 -11.57
CA TYR A 126 -8.90 -13.21 -12.14
C TYR A 126 -9.65 -12.75 -13.40
N ASP A 127 -10.35 -11.62 -13.34
CA ASP A 127 -11.06 -10.99 -14.48
C ASP A 127 -10.11 -10.75 -15.67
N SER A 128 -8.90 -10.23 -15.40
CA SER A 128 -7.89 -9.97 -16.44
C SER A 128 -7.29 -11.23 -17.09
N ARG A 129 -7.38 -12.39 -16.45
CA ARG A 129 -6.95 -13.68 -17.03
C ARG A 129 -8.03 -14.29 -17.93
N GLY A 130 -9.31 -14.07 -17.61
CA GLY A 130 -10.43 -14.49 -18.46
C GLY A 130 -10.40 -13.85 -19.85
N MET A 131 -9.93 -12.61 -19.97
CA MET A 131 -9.79 -11.91 -21.25
C MET A 131 -8.64 -12.40 -22.15
N LYS A 132 -7.77 -13.31 -21.69
CA LYS A 132 -6.70 -13.88 -22.53
C LYS A 132 -7.15 -15.11 -23.35
N HIS A 133 -8.38 -15.57 -23.15
CA HIS A 133 -8.92 -16.78 -23.79
C HIS A 133 -10.05 -16.49 -24.80
N VAL A 134 -10.29 -15.23 -25.17
CA VAL A 134 -11.20 -14.84 -26.26
C VAL A 134 -10.40 -14.17 -27.37
#